data_AF-A0ABD1YEK3-F1
#
_entry.id   AF-A0ABD1YEK3-F1
#
_cell.length_a   1.000
_cell.length_b   1.000
_cell.length_c   1.000
_cell.angle_alpha   90.00
_cell.angle_beta   90.00
_cell.angle_gamma   90.00
#
_symmetry.space_group_name_H-M   'P 1'
#
loop_
_entity.id
_entity.type
_entity.pdbx_description
1 polymer ?
#
loop_
_entity_poly.entity_id
_entity_poly.type
_entity_poly.pdbx_seq_one_letter_code
_entity_poly.pdbx_strand_id
1 'polypeptide(L)'
;MTRSPAAARLKAAGSSVDLVNLGIEGAGKPRRSLRLQHLAQFALTDSLRKSVSSALRKRAQGSDKDGDSDRGAAEVMKIRKTESSTKIRSVRVELSKRKSSSANDNSGQSLDFIPRSNLGNLTRLDAGFFQSDALELAPRLLGKLLRRDDVILRITEVEAYRPNDTACHARVGKTPRTEPLFGPAGHAYVYLCYGIHYMLNIVADRVGVGAACLIRSCCPVAGLKTIQDRRGLVTEKPVLLTGPGKVGQALGLTTDWCNHPMYLPGGLEILDSPLPEKILVGPRVGIDYADPKDIAALWRFAVADTPWVSAPSTTLRPIQIE
;
A
#
# COMPACT_ATOMS: atom_id res chain seq x y z
N MET A 1 0.85 -26.32 -69.27
CA MET A 1 1.98 -27.08 -69.85
C MET A 1 3.25 -26.72 -69.09
N THR A 2 4.02 -27.75 -68.79
CA THR A 2 5.23 -27.81 -67.95
C THR A 2 6.34 -26.81 -68.31
N ARG A 3 7.07 -26.29 -67.31
CA ARG A 3 8.52 -26.53 -67.10
C ARG A 3 9.14 -25.59 -66.03
N SER A 4 9.73 -26.21 -65.01
CA SER A 4 10.90 -25.73 -64.25
C SER A 4 12.18 -26.26 -64.96
N PRO A 5 13.44 -26.18 -64.47
CA PRO A 5 14.22 -25.20 -63.68
C PRO A 5 15.61 -24.88 -64.33
N ALA A 6 16.47 -24.06 -63.70
CA ALA A 6 17.95 -24.21 -63.56
C ALA A 6 18.56 -22.87 -63.10
N ALA A 7 19.21 -22.71 -61.94
CA ALA A 7 20.43 -23.32 -61.38
C ALA A 7 21.74 -22.94 -62.11
N ALA A 8 22.54 -22.08 -61.47
CA ALA A 8 23.99 -21.97 -61.70
C ALA A 8 24.72 -21.69 -60.38
N ARG A 9 25.65 -22.59 -60.04
CA ARG A 9 26.66 -22.57 -58.96
C ARG A 9 27.96 -21.94 -59.47
N LEU A 10 28.75 -21.33 -58.59
CA LEU A 10 30.19 -21.65 -58.29
C LEU A 10 30.68 -20.75 -57.12
N LYS A 11 31.10 -21.33 -55.97
CA LYS A 11 32.49 -21.49 -55.42
C LYS A 11 33.14 -20.17 -54.95
N ALA A 12 33.95 -20.04 -53.90
CA ALA A 12 34.42 -20.74 -52.67
C ALA A 12 35.49 -19.76 -52.09
N ALA A 13 35.69 -19.49 -50.79
CA ALA A 13 36.54 -20.21 -49.82
C ALA A 13 36.77 -19.25 -48.60
N GLY A 14 36.63 -19.70 -47.34
CA GLY A 14 37.74 -19.96 -46.37
C GLY A 14 38.01 -18.74 -45.46
N SER A 15 38.16 -18.78 -44.13
CA SER A 15 38.65 -19.81 -43.21
C SER A 15 38.14 -19.61 -41.76
N SER A 16 38.03 -20.74 -41.05
CA SER A 16 37.73 -20.99 -39.62
C SER A 16 38.93 -20.84 -38.68
N VAL A 17 38.72 -20.64 -37.36
CA VAL A 17 39.30 -21.51 -36.30
C VAL A 17 38.59 -21.32 -34.93
N ASP A 18 38.21 -22.45 -34.31
CA ASP A 18 37.93 -22.68 -32.88
C ASP A 18 39.17 -23.27 -32.19
N LEU A 19 39.28 -23.21 -30.84
CA LEU A 19 39.86 -24.27 -29.98
C LEU A 19 39.71 -24.00 -28.45
N VAL A 20 38.79 -24.75 -27.83
CA VAL A 20 38.85 -25.61 -26.62
C VAL A 20 39.76 -25.28 -25.39
N ASN A 21 39.09 -25.09 -24.23
CA ASN A 21 39.20 -25.67 -22.86
C ASN A 21 40.54 -26.17 -22.26
N LEU A 22 40.86 -25.74 -21.02
CA LEU A 22 41.63 -26.46 -19.98
C LEU A 22 41.31 -25.89 -18.59
N GLY A 23 41.00 -26.77 -17.61
CA GLY A 23 40.81 -26.42 -16.19
C GLY A 23 42.00 -26.86 -15.33
N ILE A 24 42.26 -26.13 -14.23
CA ILE A 24 43.09 -26.56 -13.09
C ILE A 24 42.52 -25.94 -11.79
N GLU A 25 42.42 -26.77 -10.75
CA GLU A 25 42.04 -26.48 -9.36
C GLU A 25 43.10 -25.68 -8.56
N GLY A 26 42.71 -24.96 -7.51
CA GLY A 26 43.66 -24.46 -6.51
C GLY A 26 43.10 -23.40 -5.55
N ALA A 27 43.10 -23.73 -4.25
CA ALA A 27 42.44 -23.03 -3.15
C ALA A 27 43.10 -21.71 -2.68
N GLY A 28 42.30 -20.81 -2.08
CA GLY A 28 42.79 -19.66 -1.31
C GLY A 28 41.71 -18.64 -0.92
N LYS A 29 41.30 -18.63 0.35
CA LYS A 29 40.29 -17.73 0.98
C LYS A 29 40.83 -16.28 1.21
N PRO A 30 40.00 -15.31 1.68
CA PRO A 30 39.80 -14.01 1.02
C PRO A 30 40.54 -12.82 1.66
N ARG A 31 40.69 -11.72 0.91
CA ARG A 31 40.96 -10.38 1.46
C ARG A 31 40.09 -9.30 0.83
N ARG A 32 39.62 -8.42 1.73
CA ARG A 32 38.78 -7.23 1.54
C ARG A 32 39.50 -6.09 0.83
N SER A 33 38.69 -5.19 0.25
CA SER A 33 38.94 -3.77 -0.07
C SER A 33 39.88 -3.53 -1.27
N LEU A 34 39.67 -2.60 -2.21
CA LEU A 34 39.04 -1.28 -2.22
C LEU A 34 38.54 -0.91 -3.64
N ARG A 35 37.42 -0.17 -3.67
CA ARG A 35 37.01 0.95 -4.57
C ARG A 35 37.51 1.01 -6.03
N LEU A 36 36.57 1.28 -6.95
CA LEU A 36 36.45 2.54 -7.72
C LEU A 36 35.00 2.63 -8.29
N GLN A 37 34.19 3.59 -7.84
CA GLN A 37 33.91 4.85 -8.53
C GLN A 37 33.02 4.72 -9.78
N HIS A 38 31.73 5.03 -9.63
CA HIS A 38 30.99 5.95 -10.51
C HIS A 38 29.90 6.63 -9.68
N LEU A 39 30.19 7.86 -9.29
CA LEU A 39 29.29 8.84 -8.68
C LEU A 39 29.01 9.89 -9.76
N ALA A 40 27.74 10.05 -10.14
CA ALA A 40 27.21 11.26 -10.76
C ALA A 40 25.73 11.36 -10.33
N GLN A 41 25.36 12.18 -9.34
CA GLN A 41 25.24 13.64 -9.36
C GLN A 41 23.91 14.07 -9.99
N PHE A 42 22.90 14.36 -9.17
CA PHE A 42 21.92 15.44 -9.40
C PHE A 42 21.21 15.86 -8.10
N ALA A 43 21.19 17.19 -7.88
CA ALA A 43 20.31 18.00 -7.04
C ALA A 43 20.29 17.82 -5.51
N LEU A 44 21.31 18.37 -4.83
CA LEU A 44 21.11 19.00 -3.51
C LEU A 44 20.59 20.42 -3.73
N THR A 45 19.42 20.73 -3.16
CA THR A 45 18.77 22.03 -3.26
C THR A 45 19.42 23.08 -2.35
N ASP A 46 19.38 24.33 -2.80
CA ASP A 46 20.03 25.51 -2.21
C ASP A 46 19.61 25.82 -0.75
N SER A 47 18.53 25.20 -0.27
CA SER A 47 18.01 25.39 1.08
C SER A 47 18.90 24.77 2.17
N LEU A 48 19.72 23.77 1.84
CA LEU A 48 20.58 23.07 2.82
C LEU A 48 21.96 23.74 3.02
N ARG A 49 22.42 24.61 2.11
CA ARG A 49 23.64 25.43 2.33
C ARG A 49 23.40 26.59 3.31
N LYS A 50 22.18 27.15 3.33
CA LYS A 50 21.85 28.30 4.19
C LYS A 50 21.73 27.91 5.67
N SER A 51 21.23 26.71 5.98
CA SER A 51 21.09 26.24 7.37
C SER A 51 22.40 25.80 8.03
N VAL A 52 23.39 25.33 7.27
CA VAL A 52 24.71 24.95 7.81
C VAL A 52 25.60 26.17 8.01
N SER A 53 25.36 27.25 7.26
CA SER A 53 26.09 28.52 7.39
C SER A 53 25.62 29.38 8.58
N SER A 54 24.36 29.23 9.02
CA SER A 54 23.79 29.97 10.15
C SER A 54 24.06 29.30 11.50
N ALA A 55 24.23 27.98 11.53
CA ALA A 55 24.56 27.23 12.74
C ALA A 55 26.03 27.34 13.19
N LEU A 56 26.93 27.77 12.30
CA LEU A 56 28.36 27.98 12.61
C LEU A 56 28.74 29.45 12.89
N ARG A 57 27.80 30.41 12.77
CA ARG A 57 28.02 31.82 13.13
C ARG A 57 27.44 32.24 14.49
N LYS A 58 26.61 31.41 15.14
CA LYS A 58 26.03 31.69 16.46
C LYS A 58 26.89 31.27 17.66
N ARG A 59 28.18 30.98 17.45
CA ARG A 59 29.14 30.69 18.53
C ARG A 59 30.31 31.68 18.61
N ALA A 60 30.23 32.79 17.88
CA ALA A 60 31.15 33.91 18.01
C ALA A 60 30.31 35.19 18.17
N GLN A 61 30.63 35.96 19.20
CA GLN A 61 30.10 37.28 19.58
C GLN A 61 28.86 37.26 20.48
N GLY A 62 29.14 37.47 21.77
CA GLY A 62 28.20 38.07 22.70
C GLY A 62 28.33 39.60 22.72
N SER A 63 27.70 40.18 23.76
CA SER A 63 27.71 41.56 24.26
C SER A 63 26.83 42.62 23.57
N ASP A 64 26.01 43.22 24.44
CA ASP A 64 25.60 44.63 24.58
C ASP A 64 24.38 45.24 23.86
N LYS A 65 23.38 45.53 24.73
CA LYS A 65 22.72 46.82 25.04
C LYS A 65 21.66 47.48 24.13
N ASP A 66 20.54 47.77 24.83
CA ASP A 66 19.70 48.99 24.90
C ASP A 66 19.06 49.64 23.66
N GLY A 67 17.76 49.98 23.78
CA GLY A 67 17.21 51.24 23.23
C GLY A 67 15.95 51.20 22.34
N ASP A 68 14.78 51.30 22.98
CA ASP A 68 13.63 52.21 22.77
C ASP A 68 12.95 52.54 21.40
N SER A 69 11.60 52.56 21.44
CA SER A 69 10.60 53.34 20.66
C SER A 69 10.43 53.04 19.14
N ASP A 70 9.30 53.19 18.44
CA ASP A 70 7.92 53.65 18.67
C ASP A 70 7.02 53.12 17.50
N ARG A 71 5.71 53.02 17.78
CA ARG A 71 4.49 53.08 16.93
C ARG A 71 4.45 52.67 15.44
N GLY A 72 3.38 51.92 15.10
CA GLY A 72 2.72 51.96 13.79
C GLY A 72 1.54 51.00 13.68
N ALA A 73 0.32 51.55 13.67
CA ALA A 73 -0.97 50.86 13.73
C ALA A 73 -1.35 50.09 12.45
N ALA A 74 -2.15 49.03 12.59
CA ALA A 74 -3.12 48.62 11.57
C ALA A 74 -4.26 47.80 12.18
N GLU A 75 -5.45 48.27 11.86
CA GLU A 75 -6.80 47.94 12.26
C GLU A 75 -7.29 46.61 11.64
N VAL A 76 -8.00 45.77 12.41
CA VAL A 76 -8.73 44.60 11.87
C VAL A 76 -10.22 44.76 12.14
N MET A 77 -10.92 44.95 11.02
CA MET A 77 -12.36 45.15 10.86
C MET A 77 -13.11 43.82 11.05
N LYS A 78 -14.17 43.86 11.86
CA LYS A 78 -15.20 42.82 11.99
C LYS A 78 -15.94 42.62 10.67
N ILE A 79 -16.10 41.38 10.22
CA ILE A 79 -17.13 41.03 9.24
C ILE A 79 -18.01 39.88 9.76
N ARG A 80 -19.32 40.10 9.55
CA ARG A 80 -20.49 39.49 10.17
C ARG A 80 -20.85 38.14 9.56
N LYS A 81 -21.43 37.27 10.39
CA LYS A 81 -22.28 36.13 10.02
C LYS A 81 -23.40 36.57 9.08
N THR A 82 -23.69 35.77 8.06
CA THR A 82 -25.05 35.62 7.52
C THR A 82 -25.33 34.13 7.34
N GLU A 83 -26.42 33.69 7.95
CA GLU A 83 -27.00 32.36 7.86
C GLU A 83 -27.87 32.28 6.59
N SER A 84 -27.85 31.14 5.90
CA SER A 84 -28.96 30.76 5.02
C SER A 84 -29.24 29.28 5.25
N SER A 85 -30.45 29.03 5.73
CA SER A 85 -30.96 27.73 6.14
C SER A 85 -31.59 27.02 4.94
N THR A 86 -31.39 25.71 4.83
CA THR A 86 -32.25 24.86 3.98
C THR A 86 -32.58 23.59 4.73
N LYS A 87 -33.88 23.44 5.03
CA LYS A 87 -34.53 22.32 5.73
C LYS A 87 -34.26 20.99 5.03
N ILE A 88 -33.76 20.00 5.77
CA ILE A 88 -33.87 18.57 5.41
C ILE A 88 -34.81 17.90 6.41
N ARG A 89 -35.83 17.22 5.86
CA ARG A 89 -36.87 16.48 6.58
C ARG A 89 -36.26 15.25 7.24
N SER A 90 -36.54 15.06 8.53
CA SER A 90 -36.18 13.87 9.30
C SER A 90 -37.02 12.66 8.85
N VAL A 91 -36.35 11.58 8.46
CA VAL A 91 -36.96 10.26 8.26
C VAL A 91 -36.69 9.44 9.52
N ARG A 92 -37.76 9.03 10.19
CA ARG A 92 -37.75 8.22 11.41
C ARG A 92 -37.70 6.74 11.01
N VAL A 93 -36.63 6.03 11.36
CA VAL A 93 -36.54 4.57 11.24
C VAL A 93 -36.78 3.96 12.62
N GLU A 94 -37.84 3.16 12.73
CA GLU A 94 -38.18 2.42 13.95
C GLU A 94 -37.25 1.21 14.14
N LEU A 95 -36.49 1.21 15.24
CA LEU A 95 -35.70 0.07 15.69
C LEU A 95 -36.56 -0.83 16.58
N SER A 96 -36.91 -2.03 16.09
CA SER A 96 -37.55 -3.05 16.90
C SER A 96 -36.53 -3.67 17.86
N LYS A 97 -36.73 -3.50 19.17
CA LYS A 97 -35.94 -4.13 20.24
C LYS A 97 -36.12 -5.65 20.20
N ARG A 98 -35.02 -6.40 20.06
CA ARG A 98 -34.96 -7.80 20.52
C ARG A 98 -34.09 -7.90 21.78
N LYS A 99 -34.61 -8.64 22.76
CA LYS A 99 -34.13 -8.75 24.14
C LYS A 99 -32.72 -9.32 24.22
N SER A 100 -31.89 -8.67 25.04
CA SER A 100 -30.60 -9.14 25.53
C SER A 100 -30.80 -10.20 26.62
N SER A 101 -30.13 -11.35 26.48
CA SER A 101 -29.89 -12.28 27.59
C SER A 101 -28.40 -12.30 27.93
N SER A 102 -28.12 -11.76 29.11
CA SER A 102 -27.00 -12.00 30.05
C SER A 102 -25.63 -12.49 29.55
N ALA A 103 -24.64 -11.65 29.89
CA ALA A 103 -23.20 -11.83 29.99
C ALA A 103 -22.66 -13.24 30.25
N ASN A 104 -21.52 -13.53 29.61
CA ASN A 104 -20.41 -14.12 30.33
C ASN A 104 -19.09 -13.48 29.88
N ASP A 105 -18.31 -13.03 30.85
CA ASP A 105 -17.02 -12.37 30.74
C ASP A 105 -15.94 -13.41 30.42
N ASN A 106 -15.22 -13.21 29.32
CA ASN A 106 -13.93 -13.86 29.09
C ASN A 106 -13.07 -13.00 28.15
N SER A 107 -12.12 -12.30 28.74
CA SER A 107 -11.16 -11.38 28.12
C SER A 107 -10.03 -12.10 27.37
N GLY A 108 -10.40 -13.01 26.47
CA GLY A 108 -9.54 -13.54 25.41
C GLY A 108 -10.15 -13.15 24.08
N GLN A 109 -9.49 -12.24 23.33
CA GLN A 109 -9.88 -11.91 21.96
C GLN A 109 -9.77 -13.16 21.10
N SER A 110 -10.87 -13.91 21.02
CA SER A 110 -11.07 -14.97 20.05
C SER A 110 -10.83 -14.36 18.68
N LEU A 111 -9.75 -14.75 18.01
CA LEU A 111 -9.67 -14.64 16.57
C LEU A 111 -11.02 -15.17 16.04
N ASP A 112 -11.76 -14.38 15.27
CA ASP A 112 -13.01 -14.80 14.65
C ASP A 112 -12.71 -15.87 13.60
N PHE A 113 -12.28 -17.04 14.06
CA PHE A 113 -12.03 -18.21 13.26
C PHE A 113 -13.37 -18.64 12.68
N ILE A 114 -13.54 -18.40 11.39
CA ILE A 114 -14.65 -18.98 10.65
C ILE A 114 -14.43 -20.50 10.68
N PRO A 115 -15.33 -21.29 11.28
CA PRO A 115 -15.20 -22.75 11.29
C PRO A 115 -15.02 -23.24 9.86
N ARG A 116 -14.15 -24.24 9.64
CA ARG A 116 -13.85 -24.74 8.29
C ARG A 116 -15.10 -25.11 7.49
N SER A 117 -16.15 -25.59 8.17
CA SER A 117 -17.45 -25.91 7.59
C SER A 117 -18.13 -24.71 6.90
N ASN A 118 -17.83 -23.49 7.33
CA ASN A 118 -18.45 -22.26 6.83
C ASN A 118 -17.59 -21.55 5.78
N LEU A 119 -16.35 -22.00 5.55
CA LEU A 119 -15.45 -21.46 4.52
C LEU A 119 -15.98 -21.70 3.09
N GLY A 120 -16.76 -22.77 2.90
CA GLY A 120 -17.38 -23.10 1.62
C GLY A 120 -18.49 -22.14 1.18
N ASN A 121 -19.07 -21.38 2.12
CA ASN A 121 -20.17 -20.44 1.85
C ASN A 121 -19.71 -19.01 1.63
N LEU A 122 -18.39 -18.78 1.50
CA LEU A 122 -17.84 -17.46 1.26
C LEU A 122 -18.04 -17.06 -0.21
N THR A 123 -18.82 -16.02 -0.43
CA THR A 123 -19.12 -15.48 -1.76
C THR A 123 -18.02 -14.52 -2.20
N ARG A 124 -17.58 -14.59 -3.46
CA ARG A 124 -16.68 -13.59 -4.06
C ARG A 124 -17.44 -12.27 -4.28
N LEU A 125 -16.75 -11.15 -4.13
CA LEU A 125 -17.29 -9.86 -4.56
C LEU A 125 -17.40 -9.80 -6.09
N ASP A 126 -18.40 -9.10 -6.60
CA ASP A 126 -18.51 -8.84 -8.03
C ASP A 126 -17.51 -7.78 -8.51
N ALA A 127 -17.27 -7.72 -9.83
CA ALA A 127 -16.35 -6.74 -10.41
C ALA A 127 -16.79 -5.28 -10.18
N GLY A 128 -18.10 -5.02 -10.13
CA GLY A 128 -18.68 -3.69 -9.91
C GLY A 128 -18.37 -3.13 -8.52
N PHE A 129 -18.18 -3.99 -7.52
CA PHE A 129 -17.76 -3.60 -6.17
C PHE A 129 -16.51 -2.71 -6.20
N PHE A 130 -15.53 -3.06 -7.04
CA PHE A 130 -14.22 -2.41 -7.12
C PHE A 130 -14.21 -1.15 -7.98
N GLN A 131 -15.23 -0.96 -8.83
CA GLN A 131 -15.31 0.13 -9.79
C GLN A 131 -15.86 1.42 -9.14
N SER A 132 -15.15 1.89 -8.10
CA SER A 132 -15.43 3.15 -7.40
C SER A 132 -14.14 3.93 -7.15
N ASP A 133 -14.24 5.20 -6.76
CA ASP A 133 -13.07 5.99 -6.36
C ASP A 133 -12.30 5.27 -5.23
N ALA A 134 -10.97 5.38 -5.20
CA ALA A 134 -10.16 4.69 -4.20
C ALA A 134 -10.50 5.08 -2.75
N LEU A 135 -11.00 6.30 -2.51
CA LEU A 135 -11.45 6.74 -1.18
C LEU A 135 -12.80 6.15 -0.78
N GLU A 136 -13.62 5.77 -1.74
CA GLU A 136 -14.88 5.05 -1.50
C GLU A 136 -14.60 3.55 -1.32
N LEU A 137 -13.68 3.00 -2.11
CA LEU A 137 -13.35 1.57 -2.08
C LEU A 137 -12.60 1.17 -0.81
N ALA A 138 -11.61 1.97 -0.38
CA ALA A 138 -10.75 1.63 0.75
C ALA A 138 -11.51 1.27 2.06
N PRO A 139 -12.48 2.08 2.55
CA PRO A 139 -13.26 1.70 3.72
C PRO A 139 -14.18 0.49 3.47
N ARG A 140 -14.67 0.29 2.24
CA ARG A 140 -15.53 -0.86 1.89
C ARG A 140 -14.77 -2.20 1.89
N LEU A 141 -13.46 -2.16 1.66
CA LEU A 141 -12.57 -3.32 1.74
C LEU A 141 -12.31 -3.78 3.19
N LEU A 142 -12.49 -2.92 4.18
CA LEU A 142 -12.31 -3.32 5.58
C LEU A 142 -13.31 -4.41 5.97
N GLY A 143 -12.82 -5.41 6.71
CA GLY A 143 -13.61 -6.57 7.14
C GLY A 143 -13.80 -7.63 6.06
N LYS A 144 -13.51 -7.34 4.77
CA LYS A 144 -13.52 -8.33 3.69
C LYS A 144 -12.40 -9.35 3.87
N LEU A 145 -12.54 -10.50 3.22
CA LEU A 145 -11.60 -11.60 3.34
C LEU A 145 -10.73 -11.71 2.10
N LEU A 146 -9.42 -11.83 2.32
CA LEU A 146 -8.42 -12.09 1.30
C LEU A 146 -8.00 -13.55 1.41
N ARG A 147 -8.25 -14.33 0.35
CA ARG A 147 -7.96 -15.76 0.30
C ARG A 147 -6.83 -16.05 -0.67
N ARG A 148 -5.88 -16.88 -0.24
CA ARG A 148 -4.89 -17.53 -1.10
C ARG A 148 -4.58 -18.93 -0.57
N ASP A 149 -4.81 -19.95 -1.40
CA ASP A 149 -4.71 -21.36 -1.00
C ASP A 149 -5.56 -21.65 0.26
N ASP A 150 -4.95 -22.18 1.32
CA ASP A 150 -5.56 -22.41 2.64
C ASP A 150 -5.53 -21.17 3.56
N VAL A 151 -4.84 -20.11 3.16
CA VAL A 151 -4.71 -18.87 3.94
C VAL A 151 -5.90 -17.97 3.70
N ILE A 152 -6.55 -17.55 4.78
CA ILE A 152 -7.63 -16.56 4.75
C ILE A 152 -7.32 -15.49 5.78
N LEU A 153 -7.29 -14.24 5.31
CA LEU A 153 -6.98 -13.06 6.09
C LEU A 153 -8.16 -12.10 6.04
N ARG A 154 -8.56 -11.52 7.17
CA ARG A 154 -9.53 -10.43 7.19
C ARG A 154 -8.79 -9.11 7.13
N ILE A 155 -9.16 -8.25 6.19
CA ILE A 155 -8.52 -6.95 5.97
C ILE A 155 -8.86 -6.01 7.12
N THR A 156 -7.84 -5.50 7.80
CA THR A 156 -8.00 -4.60 8.97
C THR A 156 -7.47 -3.20 8.73
N GLU A 157 -6.66 -2.99 7.69
CA GLU A 157 -6.10 -1.68 7.37
C GLU A 157 -5.82 -1.55 5.86
N VAL A 158 -6.21 -0.41 5.28
CA VAL A 158 -6.11 -0.11 3.85
C VAL A 158 -5.67 1.34 3.66
N GLU A 159 -4.87 1.62 2.62
CA GLU A 159 -4.57 2.99 2.16
C GLU A 159 -5.08 3.21 0.74
N ALA A 160 -5.61 4.40 0.47
CA ALA A 160 -6.06 4.82 -0.85
C ALA A 160 -5.00 5.66 -1.58
N TYR A 161 -4.88 5.44 -2.89
CA TYR A 161 -4.02 6.20 -3.80
C TYR A 161 -4.80 6.57 -5.07
N ARG A 162 -4.71 7.84 -5.48
CA ARG A 162 -5.49 8.44 -6.59
C ARG A 162 -4.56 8.99 -7.70
N PRO A 163 -5.05 9.42 -8.86
CA PRO A 163 -4.20 9.90 -9.95
C PRO A 163 -3.47 11.23 -9.66
N ASN A 164 -4.10 12.15 -8.93
CA ASN A 164 -3.56 13.48 -8.59
C ASN A 164 -2.76 13.51 -7.27
N ASP A 165 -2.40 12.33 -6.79
CA ASP A 165 -1.71 12.10 -5.52
C ASP A 165 -0.23 11.89 -5.77
N THR A 166 0.60 12.72 -5.14
CA THR A 166 2.04 12.65 -5.34
C THR A 166 2.71 11.42 -4.74
N ALA A 167 2.03 10.73 -3.82
CA ALA A 167 2.43 9.44 -3.28
C ALA A 167 1.99 8.25 -4.17
N CYS A 168 1.14 8.47 -5.17
CA CYS A 168 0.67 7.40 -6.04
C CYS A 168 1.69 7.10 -7.14
N HIS A 169 1.95 5.81 -7.38
CA HIS A 169 2.79 5.38 -8.49
C HIS A 169 2.23 5.80 -9.86
N ALA A 170 0.92 6.00 -9.99
CA ALA A 170 0.32 6.45 -11.26
C ALA A 170 0.73 7.87 -11.67
N ARG A 171 1.26 8.69 -10.75
CA ARG A 171 1.71 10.06 -11.04
C ARG A 171 2.76 10.14 -12.14
N VAL A 172 3.62 9.12 -12.28
CA VAL A 172 4.64 9.09 -13.35
C VAL A 172 4.07 8.67 -14.71
N GLY A 173 2.76 8.40 -14.79
CA GLY A 173 2.09 7.90 -15.98
C GLY A 173 2.26 6.38 -16.16
N LYS A 174 1.92 5.91 -17.37
CA LYS A 174 1.99 4.50 -17.75
C LYS A 174 3.44 4.11 -18.08
N THR A 175 3.95 3.15 -17.32
CA THR A 175 5.24 2.48 -17.51
C THR A 175 5.01 0.96 -17.38
N PRO A 176 5.93 0.08 -17.79
CA PRO A 176 5.76 -1.37 -17.56
C PRO A 176 5.45 -1.73 -16.09
N ARG A 177 5.99 -0.96 -15.14
CA ARG A 177 5.74 -1.15 -13.70
C ARG A 177 4.36 -0.66 -13.26
N THR A 178 3.85 0.41 -13.85
CA THR A 178 2.63 1.10 -13.41
C THR A 178 1.42 0.78 -14.29
N GLU A 179 1.63 0.15 -15.44
CA GLU A 179 0.59 -0.27 -16.38
C GLU A 179 -0.58 -1.01 -15.72
N PRO A 180 -0.36 -1.94 -14.76
CA PRO A 180 -1.45 -2.60 -14.05
C PRO A 180 -2.42 -1.64 -13.33
N LEU A 181 -1.94 -0.51 -12.81
CA LEU A 181 -2.79 0.48 -12.12
C LEU A 181 -3.85 1.10 -13.03
N PHE A 182 -3.63 1.05 -14.34
CA PHE A 182 -4.53 1.60 -15.35
C PHE A 182 -5.43 0.51 -15.96
N GLY A 183 -5.35 -0.73 -15.50
CA GLY A 183 -6.17 -1.86 -15.91
C GLY A 183 -7.57 -1.83 -15.28
N PRO A 184 -8.32 -2.95 -15.37
CA PRO A 184 -9.66 -3.06 -14.80
C PRO A 184 -9.66 -3.07 -13.27
N ALA A 185 -10.72 -2.54 -12.67
CA ALA A 185 -10.92 -2.55 -11.22
C ALA A 185 -10.96 -3.97 -10.65
N GLY A 186 -10.49 -4.15 -9.42
CA GLY A 186 -10.46 -5.45 -8.75
C GLY A 186 -9.32 -6.37 -9.18
N HIS A 187 -8.42 -5.88 -10.04
CA HIS A 187 -7.18 -6.58 -10.38
C HIS A 187 -6.10 -6.29 -9.33
N ALA A 188 -5.25 -7.28 -9.07
CA ALA A 188 -4.11 -7.12 -8.18
C ALA A 188 -2.99 -6.30 -8.85
N TYR A 189 -2.48 -5.32 -8.12
CA TYR A 189 -1.23 -4.64 -8.43
C TYR A 189 -0.19 -4.96 -7.35
N VAL A 190 0.80 -5.78 -7.73
CA VAL A 190 1.86 -6.24 -6.83
C VAL A 190 3.21 -5.68 -7.24
N TYR A 191 3.92 -5.04 -6.32
CA TYR A 191 5.27 -4.55 -6.59
C TYR A 191 6.24 -4.90 -5.47
N LEU A 192 7.52 -5.07 -5.85
CA LEU A 192 8.60 -5.28 -4.89
C LEU A 192 9.09 -3.93 -4.34
N CYS A 193 8.96 -3.76 -3.03
CA CYS A 193 9.43 -2.61 -2.28
C CYS A 193 10.75 -2.94 -1.58
N TYR A 194 11.73 -2.03 -1.69
CA TYR A 194 13.08 -2.17 -1.12
C TYR A 194 13.78 -3.51 -1.43
N GLY A 195 13.40 -4.17 -2.53
CA GLY A 195 13.98 -5.46 -2.94
C GLY A 195 13.55 -6.68 -2.12
N ILE A 196 12.72 -6.51 -1.09
CA ILE A 196 12.43 -7.59 -0.12
C ILE A 196 10.95 -7.79 0.21
N HIS A 197 10.09 -6.82 -0.07
CA HIS A 197 8.68 -6.89 0.35
C HIS A 197 7.73 -6.69 -0.82
N TYR A 198 6.90 -7.70 -1.11
CA TYR A 198 5.83 -7.57 -2.09
C TYR A 198 4.62 -6.86 -1.47
N MET A 199 4.19 -5.77 -2.10
CA MET A 199 3.06 -4.95 -1.65
C MET A 199 1.84 -5.25 -2.52
N LEU A 200 0.73 -5.66 -1.92
CA LEU A 200 -0.51 -5.96 -2.63
C LEU A 200 -1.43 -4.74 -2.64
N ASN A 201 -1.82 -4.31 -3.83
CA ASN A 201 -2.82 -3.29 -4.04
C ASN A 201 -3.97 -3.87 -4.88
N ILE A 202 -5.15 -3.29 -4.72
CA ILE A 202 -6.33 -3.61 -5.52
C ILE A 202 -6.62 -2.39 -6.39
N VAL A 203 -6.61 -2.58 -7.72
CA VAL A 203 -6.92 -1.51 -8.69
C VAL A 203 -8.34 -1.03 -8.49
N ALA A 204 -8.52 0.29 -8.50
CA ALA A 204 -9.79 0.99 -8.28
C ALA A 204 -10.13 1.88 -9.48
N ASP A 205 -11.36 2.42 -9.47
CA ASP A 205 -11.90 3.29 -10.53
C ASP A 205 -12.00 2.59 -11.90
N ARG A 206 -12.41 3.33 -12.92
CA ARG A 206 -12.46 2.85 -14.31
C ARG A 206 -11.06 2.70 -14.91
N VAL A 207 -10.98 1.85 -15.93
CA VAL A 207 -9.78 1.65 -16.76
C VAL A 207 -9.21 3.00 -17.21
N GLY A 208 -7.88 3.14 -17.10
CA GLY A 208 -7.15 4.32 -17.54
C GLY A 208 -6.98 5.43 -16.50
N VAL A 209 -7.59 5.31 -15.31
CA VAL A 209 -7.47 6.34 -14.27
C VAL A 209 -6.15 6.26 -13.50
N GLY A 210 -5.72 5.06 -13.07
CA GLY A 210 -4.50 4.93 -12.26
C GLY A 210 -4.76 5.16 -10.77
N ALA A 211 -5.62 4.35 -10.17
CA ALA A 211 -5.97 4.42 -8.75
C ALA A 211 -5.97 3.03 -8.13
N ALA A 212 -5.64 2.93 -6.84
CA ALA A 212 -5.63 1.65 -6.14
C ALA A 212 -5.73 1.79 -4.61
N CYS A 213 -6.05 0.68 -3.96
CA CYS A 213 -6.06 0.54 -2.52
C CYS A 213 -4.97 -0.46 -2.07
N LEU A 214 -4.00 -0.01 -1.27
CA LEU A 214 -2.97 -0.85 -0.66
C LEU A 214 -3.54 -1.62 0.53
N ILE A 215 -3.36 -2.95 0.55
CA ILE A 215 -3.68 -3.77 1.73
C ILE A 215 -2.51 -3.69 2.70
N ARG A 216 -2.75 -3.10 3.88
CA ARG A 216 -1.69 -2.82 4.85
C ARG A 216 -1.59 -3.82 5.96
N SER A 217 -2.73 -4.17 6.55
CA SER A 217 -2.75 -5.10 7.65
C SER A 217 -3.97 -5.99 7.56
N CYS A 218 -3.83 -7.18 8.11
CA CYS A 218 -4.90 -8.14 8.24
C CYS A 218 -4.88 -8.82 9.61
N CYS A 219 -5.96 -9.50 9.98
CA CYS A 219 -5.95 -10.54 11.01
C CYS A 219 -6.12 -11.93 10.38
N PRO A 220 -5.55 -13.00 10.99
CA PRO A 220 -5.64 -14.34 10.45
C PRO A 220 -7.02 -14.94 10.74
N VAL A 221 -7.62 -15.59 9.75
CA VAL A 221 -8.90 -16.31 9.88
C VAL A 221 -8.69 -17.81 9.64
N ALA A 222 -7.82 -18.19 8.70
CA ALA A 222 -7.45 -19.58 8.45
C ALA A 222 -6.01 -19.68 7.90
N GLY A 223 -5.44 -20.88 7.93
CA GLY A 223 -4.10 -21.14 7.41
C GLY A 223 -2.96 -20.63 8.29
N LEU A 224 -3.15 -20.55 9.61
CA LEU A 224 -2.15 -20.01 10.54
C LEU A 224 -0.79 -20.70 10.42
N LYS A 225 -0.75 -22.03 10.28
CA LYS A 225 0.52 -22.76 10.09
C LYS A 225 1.24 -22.30 8.82
N THR A 226 0.53 -22.22 7.69
CA THR A 226 1.06 -21.71 6.42
C THR A 226 1.55 -20.26 6.53
N ILE A 227 0.82 -19.40 7.27
CA ILE A 227 1.24 -18.03 7.57
C ILE A 227 2.55 -18.03 8.35
N GLN A 228 2.65 -18.80 9.43
CA GLN A 228 3.84 -18.88 10.28
C GLN A 228 5.06 -19.39 9.50
N ASP A 229 4.87 -20.43 8.68
CA ASP A 229 5.92 -21.02 7.85
C ASP A 229 6.44 -20.01 6.80
N ARG A 230 5.53 -19.35 6.07
CA ARG A 230 5.90 -18.30 5.09
C ARG A 230 6.55 -17.09 5.74
N ARG A 231 6.14 -16.74 6.97
CA ARG A 231 6.70 -15.64 7.76
C ARG A 231 8.00 -16.01 8.48
N GLY A 232 8.32 -17.30 8.59
CA GLY A 232 9.44 -17.79 9.40
C GLY A 232 9.30 -17.46 10.90
N LEU A 233 8.06 -17.35 11.40
CA LEU A 233 7.77 -16.90 12.76
C LEU A 233 6.61 -17.68 13.37
N VAL A 234 6.90 -18.51 14.38
CA VAL A 234 5.89 -19.30 15.12
C VAL A 234 5.31 -18.43 16.25
N THR A 235 4.28 -17.67 15.94
CA THR A 235 3.52 -16.86 16.90
C THR A 235 2.09 -16.66 16.41
N GLU A 236 1.19 -16.22 17.29
CA GLU A 236 -0.17 -15.80 16.92
C GLU A 236 -0.36 -14.29 17.10
N LYS A 237 0.71 -13.59 17.49
CA LYS A 237 0.68 -12.17 17.80
C LYS A 237 0.52 -11.31 16.53
N PRO A 238 -0.01 -10.08 16.67
CA PRO A 238 -0.22 -9.14 15.54
C PRO A 238 0.97 -8.93 14.61
N VAL A 239 2.19 -9.09 15.12
CA VAL A 239 3.44 -8.98 14.36
C VAL A 239 3.47 -9.82 13.08
N LEU A 240 2.65 -10.87 12.97
CA LEU A 240 2.51 -11.66 11.75
C LEU A 240 1.99 -10.86 10.56
N LEU A 241 1.05 -9.93 10.77
CA LEU A 241 0.25 -9.33 9.69
C LEU A 241 0.08 -7.81 9.80
N THR A 242 0.65 -7.16 10.82
CA THR A 242 0.64 -5.69 10.96
C THR A 242 1.71 -5.02 10.09
N GLY A 243 1.45 -4.90 8.79
CA GLY A 243 2.29 -4.20 7.81
C GLY A 243 2.22 -4.81 6.40
N PRO A 244 2.26 -3.98 5.33
CA PRO A 244 1.88 -4.42 3.99
C PRO A 244 2.81 -5.51 3.43
N GLY A 245 4.12 -5.39 3.66
CA GLY A 245 5.09 -6.42 3.27
C GLY A 245 4.91 -7.73 4.04
N LYS A 246 4.36 -7.66 5.26
CA LYS A 246 4.06 -8.84 6.07
C LYS A 246 2.85 -9.60 5.53
N VAL A 247 1.82 -8.87 5.13
CA VAL A 247 0.65 -9.43 4.42
C VAL A 247 1.10 -10.10 3.13
N GLY A 248 1.92 -9.43 2.31
CA GLY A 248 2.46 -10.01 1.09
C GLY A 248 3.26 -11.29 1.32
N GLN A 249 4.10 -11.33 2.36
CA GLN A 249 4.86 -12.53 2.73
C GLN A 249 3.97 -13.65 3.28
N ALA A 250 3.02 -13.35 4.15
CA ALA A 250 2.07 -14.35 4.70
C ALA A 250 1.23 -14.99 3.59
N LEU A 251 0.88 -14.21 2.57
CA LEU A 251 0.25 -14.69 1.37
C LEU A 251 1.24 -15.30 0.38
N GLY A 252 2.56 -15.26 0.58
CA GLY A 252 3.54 -15.80 -0.36
C GLY A 252 3.47 -15.21 -1.77
N LEU A 253 3.19 -13.91 -1.87
CA LEU A 253 3.03 -13.22 -3.15
C LEU A 253 4.38 -12.96 -3.83
N THR A 254 4.33 -12.90 -5.16
CA THR A 254 5.37 -12.39 -6.07
C THR A 254 4.72 -11.42 -7.06
N THR A 255 5.51 -10.77 -7.91
CA THR A 255 4.99 -9.92 -9.00
C THR A 255 4.19 -10.67 -10.05
N ASP A 256 4.25 -12.01 -10.09
CA ASP A 256 3.48 -12.83 -11.04
C ASP A 256 1.96 -12.74 -10.80
N TRP A 257 1.56 -12.26 -9.63
CA TRP A 257 0.16 -11.98 -9.29
C TRP A 257 -0.34 -10.63 -9.82
N CYS A 258 0.51 -9.81 -10.45
CA CYS A 258 0.04 -8.60 -11.14
C CYS A 258 -1.02 -8.93 -12.19
N ASN A 259 -1.98 -8.03 -12.33
CA ASN A 259 -3.13 -8.15 -13.24
C ASN A 259 -4.08 -9.32 -12.95
N HIS A 260 -3.90 -10.06 -11.85
CA HIS A 260 -4.81 -11.13 -11.47
C HIS A 260 -6.19 -10.57 -11.06
N PRO A 261 -7.31 -11.01 -11.67
CA PRO A 261 -8.65 -10.58 -11.29
C PRO A 261 -9.10 -11.22 -9.97
N MET A 262 -9.18 -10.45 -8.89
CA MET A 262 -9.44 -10.98 -7.54
C MET A 262 -10.93 -11.30 -7.27
N TYR A 263 -11.81 -11.08 -8.25
CA TYR A 263 -13.23 -11.44 -8.22
C TYR A 263 -13.53 -12.76 -8.96
N LEU A 264 -12.52 -13.40 -9.56
CA LEU A 264 -12.63 -14.68 -10.25
C LEU A 264 -11.91 -15.80 -9.49
N PRO A 265 -12.32 -17.07 -9.64
CA PRO A 265 -11.50 -18.19 -9.19
C PRO A 265 -10.13 -18.16 -9.88
N GLY A 266 -9.07 -18.28 -9.09
CA GLY A 266 -7.71 -18.29 -9.64
C GLY A 266 -6.57 -18.28 -8.62
N GLY A 267 -6.87 -18.51 -7.34
CA GLY A 267 -5.88 -18.66 -6.29
C GLY A 267 -5.62 -17.40 -5.46
N LEU A 268 -6.06 -16.21 -5.88
CA LEU A 268 -6.01 -14.99 -5.06
C LEU A 268 -7.34 -14.22 -5.18
N GLU A 269 -8.13 -14.22 -4.12
CA GLU A 269 -9.53 -13.76 -4.19
C GLU A 269 -9.89 -12.82 -3.05
N ILE A 270 -10.82 -11.90 -3.32
CA ILE A 270 -11.53 -11.13 -2.29
C ILE A 270 -12.94 -11.71 -2.13
N LEU A 271 -13.26 -12.08 -0.89
CA LEU A 271 -14.55 -12.65 -0.51
C LEU A 271 -15.32 -11.65 0.35
N ASP A 272 -16.63 -11.67 0.19
CA ASP A 272 -17.54 -10.83 0.94
C ASP A 272 -17.58 -11.25 2.42
N SER A 273 -17.77 -10.25 3.26
CA SER A 273 -17.92 -10.35 4.70
C SER A 273 -18.44 -9.02 5.23
N PRO A 274 -19.19 -9.02 6.36
CA PRO A 274 -19.72 -7.80 6.95
C PRO A 274 -18.67 -6.70 7.14
N LEU A 275 -19.11 -5.45 6.99
CA LEU A 275 -18.28 -4.28 7.29
C LEU A 275 -18.06 -4.16 8.82
N PRO A 276 -16.92 -3.64 9.25
CA PRO A 276 -16.68 -3.33 10.66
C PRO A 276 -17.61 -2.22 11.15
N GLU A 277 -18.02 -2.29 12.42
CA GLU A 277 -18.88 -1.27 13.04
C GLU A 277 -18.18 0.08 13.24
N LYS A 278 -16.86 0.05 13.50
CA LYS A 278 -16.06 1.23 13.82
C LYS A 278 -14.83 1.30 12.93
N ILE A 279 -14.74 2.39 12.17
CA ILE A 279 -13.62 2.68 11.27
C ILE A 279 -12.87 3.91 11.78
N LEU A 280 -11.55 3.81 11.76
CA LEU A 280 -10.63 4.91 12.00
C LEU A 280 -10.05 5.41 10.67
N VAL A 281 -9.71 6.70 10.63
CA VAL A 281 -9.06 7.37 9.51
C VAL A 281 -7.80 8.10 9.98
N GLY A 282 -6.80 8.21 9.12
CA GLY A 282 -5.56 8.92 9.43
C GLY A 282 -4.66 9.11 8.22
N PRO A 283 -3.51 9.79 8.42
CA PRO A 283 -2.51 9.94 7.37
C PRO A 283 -1.87 8.60 7.03
N ARG A 284 -1.47 8.49 5.76
CA ARG A 284 -0.79 7.32 5.21
C ARG A 284 0.64 7.21 5.72
N VAL A 285 1.22 6.02 5.66
CA VAL A 285 2.54 5.72 6.25
C VAL A 285 3.59 5.53 5.17
N GLY A 286 4.78 6.12 5.38
CA GLY A 286 5.94 5.91 4.52
C GLY A 286 5.89 6.70 3.21
N ILE A 287 5.17 7.83 3.21
CA ILE A 287 4.99 8.70 2.05
C ILE A 287 5.60 10.10 2.25
N ASP A 288 6.60 10.24 3.13
CA ASP A 288 7.21 11.54 3.49
C ASP A 288 7.88 12.27 2.30
N TYR A 289 8.05 11.59 1.17
CA TYR A 289 8.54 12.16 -0.09
C TYR A 289 7.46 12.88 -0.91
N ALA A 290 6.19 12.70 -0.56
CA ALA A 290 5.06 13.28 -1.27
C ALA A 290 4.84 14.76 -0.88
N ASP A 291 3.95 15.45 -1.60
CA ASP A 291 3.57 16.80 -1.29
C ASP A 291 2.94 16.89 0.11
N PRO A 292 3.14 18.00 0.87
CA PRO A 292 2.59 18.15 2.22
C PRO A 292 1.08 17.91 2.32
N LYS A 293 0.32 18.29 1.28
CA LYS A 293 -1.14 18.05 1.23
C LYS A 293 -1.48 16.55 1.19
N ASP A 294 -0.69 15.75 0.49
CA ASP A 294 -0.93 14.32 0.28
C ASP A 294 -0.42 13.48 1.46
N ILE A 295 0.62 14.00 2.16
CA ILE A 295 1.09 13.48 3.45
C ILE A 295 0.02 13.68 4.53
N ALA A 296 -0.60 14.87 4.59
CA ALA A 296 -1.60 15.21 5.59
C ALA A 296 -2.99 14.57 5.32
N ALA A 297 -3.22 14.09 4.09
CA ALA A 297 -4.50 13.53 3.68
C ALA A 297 -4.88 12.27 4.47
N LEU A 298 -6.13 12.21 4.94
CA LEU A 298 -6.66 11.12 5.77
C LEU A 298 -7.10 9.91 4.94
N TRP A 299 -6.17 9.35 4.17
CA TRP A 299 -6.45 8.30 3.19
C TRP A 299 -5.98 6.92 3.65
N ARG A 300 -5.74 6.75 4.96
CA ARG A 300 -5.54 5.47 5.63
C ARG A 300 -6.76 5.14 6.46
N PHE A 301 -7.32 3.96 6.24
CA PHE A 301 -8.52 3.47 6.89
C PHE A 301 -8.19 2.20 7.69
N ALA A 302 -8.70 2.08 8.91
CA ALA A 302 -8.44 0.93 9.77
C ALA A 302 -9.68 0.54 10.57
N VAL A 303 -9.79 -0.74 10.92
CA VAL A 303 -10.77 -1.23 11.88
C VAL A 303 -10.38 -0.77 13.28
N ALA A 304 -11.33 -0.23 14.06
CA ALA A 304 -11.08 0.15 15.45
C ALA A 304 -11.03 -1.09 16.38
N ASP A 305 -10.58 -0.89 17.61
CA ASP A 305 -10.66 -1.89 18.70
C ASP A 305 -10.00 -3.25 18.39
N THR A 306 -9.07 -3.31 17.43
CA THR A 306 -8.34 -4.52 17.05
C THR A 306 -6.82 -4.33 17.13
N PRO A 307 -6.06 -5.34 17.61
CA PRO A 307 -4.61 -5.24 17.69
C PRO A 307 -3.92 -5.43 16.32
N TRP A 308 -4.68 -5.73 15.26
CA TRP A 308 -4.20 -6.07 13.93
C TRP A 308 -4.06 -4.85 13.00
N VAL A 309 -3.75 -3.68 13.55
CA VAL A 309 -3.46 -2.45 12.82
C VAL A 309 -1.96 -2.16 12.88
N SER A 310 -1.35 -1.72 11.77
CA SER A 310 0.07 -1.39 11.74
C SER A 310 0.37 -0.08 12.48
N ALA A 311 1.62 0.04 12.92
CA ALA A 311 2.12 1.28 13.50
C ALA A 311 2.37 2.35 12.41
N PRO A 312 2.25 3.65 12.76
CA PRO A 312 1.79 4.18 14.05
C PRO A 312 0.26 4.23 14.13
N SER A 313 -0.34 3.52 15.09
CA SER A 313 -1.80 3.56 15.30
C SER A 313 -2.27 4.86 15.96
N THR A 314 -1.38 5.60 16.62
CA THR A 314 -1.68 6.86 17.32
C THR A 314 -2.11 8.00 16.39
N THR A 315 -1.87 7.88 15.08
CA THR A 315 -2.28 8.89 14.10
C THR A 315 -3.71 8.69 13.58
N LEU A 316 -4.34 7.57 13.95
CA LEU A 316 -5.70 7.22 13.55
C LEU A 316 -6.72 7.84 14.51
N ARG A 317 -7.85 8.28 13.97
CA ARG A 317 -8.97 8.83 14.73
C ARG A 317 -10.30 8.32 14.17
N PRO A 318 -11.38 8.25 14.97
CA PRO A 318 -12.69 7.86 14.47
C PRO A 318 -13.11 8.71 13.26
N ILE A 319 -13.77 8.08 12.29
CA ILE A 319 -14.37 8.83 11.18
C ILE A 319 -15.45 9.75 11.74
N GLN A 320 -15.29 11.06 11.54
CA GLN A 320 -16.34 12.03 11.87
C GLN A 320 -17.34 11.99 10.71
N ILE A 321 -18.53 11.46 10.98
CA ILE A 321 -19.66 11.56 10.07
C ILE A 321 -20.31 12.91 10.41
N GLU A 322 -20.05 13.93 9.59
CA GLU A 322 -20.84 15.18 9.58
C GLU A 322 -22.12 15.01 8.77
#